data_AF-A0A2G6K8A5-F1
#
_entry.id   AF-A0A2G6K8A5-F1
#
_cell.length_a   1.000
_cell.length_b   1.000
_cell.length_c   1.000
_cell.angle_alpha   90.00
_cell.angle_beta   90.00
_cell.angle_gamma   90.00
#
_symmetry.space_group_name_H-M   'P 1'
#
loop_
_entity.id
_entity.type
_entity.pdbx_description
1 polymer ?
#
loop_
_entity_poly.entity_id
_entity_poly.type
_entity_poly.pdbx_seq_one_letter_code
_entity_poly.pdbx_strand_id
1 'polypeptide(L)'
;MAQEAEMVDNGDGTYTAKYTLRDGLMWSDGEPLTANDFKFTFDAMMYADGVDDEGNPSYVYLLGDRTGYDTVTEIAVQSDTEFTITWSEFFAGWKAVLDEVYPAHQFSADPAEAAAQLNDALREWQAPDGNVIASAGPMVFDSWEKGVQISMVRNEKYHGSNSPDAKNKGLAYVDGVQVNYVTDTDAQINALLAGEAHIIMTQPQLAFEQLAQ
;
A
#
# COMPACT_ATOMS: atom_id res chain seq x y z
N MET A 1 -7.91 -5.53 -5.25
CA MET A 1 -9.09 -4.92 -4.59
C MET A 1 -10.18 -4.63 -5.60
N ALA A 2 -9.88 -3.81 -6.60
CA ALA A 2 -10.72 -3.61 -7.78
C ALA A 2 -10.63 -4.79 -8.77
N GLN A 3 -11.68 -4.97 -9.57
CA GLN A 3 -11.61 -5.72 -10.82
C GLN A 3 -10.53 -5.12 -11.73
N GLU A 4 -10.06 -5.90 -12.71
CA GLU A 4 -9.10 -5.38 -13.67
C GLU A 4 -9.74 -4.24 -14.47
N ALA A 5 -9.15 -3.05 -14.34
CA ALA A 5 -9.57 -1.88 -15.10
C ALA A 5 -8.94 -1.89 -16.50
N GLU A 6 -9.61 -1.24 -17.43
CA GLU A 6 -9.09 -0.91 -18.75
C GLU A 6 -9.05 0.61 -18.91
N MET A 7 -8.01 1.11 -19.58
CA MET A 7 -7.86 2.52 -19.89
C MET A 7 -8.43 2.81 -21.28
N VAL A 8 -9.18 3.89 -21.38
CA VAL A 8 -9.81 4.39 -22.61
C VAL A 8 -9.18 5.71 -23.00
N ASP A 9 -8.87 5.87 -24.29
CA ASP A 9 -8.51 7.15 -24.91
C ASP A 9 -9.79 7.95 -25.18
N ASN A 10 -9.88 9.16 -24.62
CA ASN A 10 -11.06 10.01 -24.75
C ASN A 10 -11.11 10.78 -26.09
N GLY A 11 -10.04 10.72 -26.89
CA GLY A 11 -9.93 11.36 -28.21
C GLY A 11 -9.57 12.85 -28.18
N ASP A 12 -9.36 13.42 -26.99
CA ASP A 12 -8.91 14.80 -26.76
C ASP A 12 -7.50 14.89 -26.17
N GLY A 13 -6.79 13.76 -26.09
CA GLY A 13 -5.46 13.63 -25.49
C GLY A 13 -5.49 13.15 -24.03
N THR A 14 -6.67 13.11 -23.40
CA THR A 14 -6.85 12.55 -22.05
C THR A 14 -7.21 11.07 -22.09
N TYR A 15 -6.95 10.39 -20.98
CA TYR A 15 -7.22 8.97 -20.82
C TYR A 15 -8.00 8.74 -19.53
N THR A 16 -8.96 7.81 -19.53
CA THR A 16 -9.76 7.50 -18.34
C THR A 16 -9.83 6.01 -18.12
N ALA A 17 -9.69 5.57 -16.86
CA ALA A 17 -9.91 4.19 -16.45
C ALA A 17 -11.03 4.15 -15.40
N LYS A 18 -11.98 3.23 -15.59
CA LYS A 18 -13.03 2.94 -14.60
C LYS A 18 -12.57 1.80 -13.70
N TYR A 19 -12.66 2.02 -12.40
CA TYR A 19 -12.38 1.01 -11.38
C TYR A 19 -13.68 0.60 -10.70
N THR A 20 -13.82 -0.71 -10.50
CA THR A 20 -14.94 -1.30 -9.75
C THR A 20 -14.38 -2.17 -8.64
N LEU A 21 -14.54 -1.74 -7.39
CA LEU A 21 -14.20 -2.50 -6.19
C LEU A 21 -15.10 -3.73 -6.06
N ARG A 22 -14.59 -4.76 -5.37
CA ARG A 22 -15.43 -5.88 -4.96
C ARG A 22 -16.40 -5.44 -3.87
N ASP A 23 -17.56 -6.08 -3.80
CA ASP A 23 -18.55 -5.78 -2.78
C ASP A 23 -18.07 -6.20 -1.39
N GLY A 24 -18.39 -5.35 -0.40
CA GLY A 24 -18.22 -5.64 1.02
C GLY A 24 -16.78 -5.77 1.49
N LEU A 25 -15.81 -5.13 0.80
CA LEU A 25 -14.44 -5.05 1.29
C LEU A 25 -14.39 -4.33 2.64
N MET A 26 -13.59 -4.86 3.56
CA MET A 26 -13.41 -4.33 4.90
C MET A 26 -11.93 -4.10 5.21
N TRP A 27 -11.66 -3.05 5.97
CA TRP A 27 -10.41 -2.85 6.68
C TRP A 27 -10.30 -3.80 7.88
N SER A 28 -9.09 -4.00 8.41
CA SER A 28 -8.85 -4.92 9.54
C SER A 28 -9.56 -4.52 10.83
N ASP A 29 -9.82 -3.24 11.03
CA ASP A 29 -10.60 -2.72 12.17
C ASP A 29 -12.12 -2.93 12.01
N GLY A 30 -12.58 -3.25 10.79
CA GLY A 30 -13.97 -3.57 10.48
C GLY A 30 -14.77 -2.41 9.93
N GLU A 31 -14.12 -1.31 9.56
CA GLU A 31 -14.75 -0.29 8.73
C GLU A 31 -14.75 -0.71 7.24
N PRO A 32 -15.75 -0.29 6.44
CA PRO A 32 -15.78 -0.58 5.01
C PRO A 32 -14.60 0.06 4.26
N LEU A 33 -14.03 -0.67 3.31
CA LEU A 33 -13.07 -0.14 2.34
C LEU A 33 -13.81 0.26 1.07
N THR A 34 -13.76 1.55 0.73
CA THR A 34 -14.56 2.15 -0.33
C THR A 34 -13.72 2.97 -1.31
N ALA A 35 -14.33 3.39 -2.41
CA ALA A 35 -13.74 4.31 -3.38
C ALA A 35 -13.30 5.65 -2.76
N ASN A 36 -13.92 6.05 -1.65
CA ASN A 36 -13.51 7.28 -0.94
C ASN A 36 -12.11 7.16 -0.33
N ASP A 37 -11.66 5.97 0.07
CA ASP A 37 -10.31 5.74 0.60
C ASP A 37 -9.24 6.02 -0.48
N PHE A 38 -9.52 5.65 -1.73
CA PHE A 38 -8.64 5.93 -2.88
C PHE A 38 -8.55 7.42 -3.17
N LYS A 39 -9.70 8.11 -3.18
CA LYS A 39 -9.75 9.56 -3.37
C LYS A 39 -9.02 10.29 -2.23
N PHE A 40 -9.30 9.92 -0.98
CA PHE A 40 -8.63 10.46 0.20
C PHE A 40 -7.10 10.29 0.09
N THR A 41 -6.65 9.09 -0.26
CA THR A 41 -5.22 8.77 -0.38
C THR A 41 -4.56 9.67 -1.41
N PHE A 42 -5.14 9.78 -2.60
CA PHE A 42 -4.61 10.66 -3.65
C PHE A 42 -4.59 12.13 -3.21
N ASP A 43 -5.70 12.62 -2.66
CA ASP A 43 -5.83 14.02 -2.24
C ASP A 43 -4.78 14.37 -1.18
N ALA A 44 -4.51 13.48 -0.21
CA ALA A 44 -3.47 13.66 0.79
C ALA A 44 -2.06 13.59 0.19
N MET A 45 -1.78 12.61 -0.68
CA MET A 45 -0.46 12.44 -1.31
C MET A 45 -0.07 13.60 -2.24
N MET A 46 -1.07 14.20 -2.88
CA MET A 46 -0.93 15.28 -3.86
C MET A 46 -1.24 16.67 -3.31
N TYR A 47 -1.56 16.79 -2.02
CA TYR A 47 -1.71 18.10 -1.41
C TYR A 47 -0.37 18.85 -1.38
N ALA A 48 -0.36 20.03 -2.00
CA ALA A 48 0.75 20.97 -1.99
C ALA A 48 0.35 22.30 -1.36
N ASP A 49 1.19 22.81 -0.47
CA ASP A 49 1.02 24.13 0.13
C ASP A 49 1.93 25.15 -0.57
N GLY A 50 1.41 25.72 -1.66
CA GLY A 50 2.14 26.67 -2.48
C GLY A 50 3.22 25.99 -3.35
N VAL A 51 4.31 26.72 -3.58
CA VAL A 51 5.42 26.29 -4.43
C VAL A 51 6.76 26.54 -3.72
N ASP A 52 7.78 25.80 -4.10
CA ASP A 52 9.16 26.00 -3.66
C ASP A 52 9.84 27.17 -4.41
N ASP A 53 11.11 27.43 -4.09
CA ASP A 53 11.90 28.50 -4.71
C ASP A 53 12.12 28.31 -6.22
N GLU A 54 11.89 27.09 -6.74
CA GLU A 54 12.03 26.71 -8.14
C GLU A 54 10.68 26.75 -8.88
N GLY A 55 9.58 27.01 -8.16
CA GLY A 55 8.22 27.07 -8.68
C GLY A 55 7.53 25.72 -8.77
N ASN A 56 8.10 24.66 -8.20
CA ASN A 56 7.48 23.34 -8.14
C ASN A 56 6.49 23.27 -6.96
N PRO A 57 5.44 22.43 -7.01
CA PRO A 57 4.52 22.27 -5.89
C PRO A 57 5.23 21.81 -4.61
N SER A 58 4.98 22.51 -3.49
CA SER A 58 5.49 22.16 -2.17
C SER A 58 4.60 21.12 -1.50
N TYR A 59 4.80 19.85 -1.87
CA TYR A 59 4.00 18.73 -1.34
C TYR A 59 4.24 18.50 0.16
N VAL A 60 3.16 18.27 0.91
CA VAL A 60 3.24 17.97 2.35
C VAL A 60 3.59 16.50 2.59
N TYR A 61 2.94 15.57 1.88
CA TYR A 61 3.22 14.15 2.00
C TYR A 61 4.60 13.81 1.41
N LEU A 62 5.41 13.01 2.11
CA LEU A 62 6.76 12.68 1.68
C LEU A 62 6.73 11.44 0.77
N LEU A 63 6.71 11.68 -0.53
CA LEU A 63 6.76 10.65 -1.57
C LEU A 63 7.95 10.87 -2.50
N GLY A 64 8.69 9.79 -2.79
CA GLY A 64 9.94 9.84 -3.56
C GLY A 64 9.75 9.97 -5.08
N ASP A 65 8.60 9.58 -5.62
CA ASP A 65 8.28 9.67 -7.04
C ASP A 65 6.80 10.00 -7.23
N ARG A 66 6.52 11.03 -8.04
CA ARG A 66 5.18 11.49 -8.39
C ARG A 66 4.88 11.40 -9.89
N THR A 67 5.78 10.84 -10.69
CA THR A 67 5.70 10.87 -12.16
C THR A 67 4.34 10.38 -12.68
N GLY A 68 3.79 9.30 -12.12
CA GLY A 68 2.46 8.83 -12.48
C GLY A 68 1.30 9.66 -11.92
N TYR A 69 1.47 10.21 -10.72
CA TYR A 69 0.46 11.01 -10.03
C TYR A 69 0.29 12.41 -10.66
N ASP A 70 1.38 13.05 -11.09
CA ASP A 70 1.38 14.37 -11.73
C ASP A 70 0.58 14.39 -13.04
N THR A 71 0.39 13.21 -13.66
CA THR A 71 -0.45 13.06 -14.86
C THR A 71 -1.93 12.87 -14.55
N VAL A 72 -2.33 12.62 -13.30
CA VAL A 72 -3.75 12.48 -12.90
C VAL A 72 -4.39 13.87 -12.79
N THR A 73 -5.50 14.06 -13.49
CA THR A 73 -6.28 15.30 -13.48
C THR A 73 -7.53 15.21 -12.61
N GLU A 74 -8.09 14.02 -12.45
CA GLU A 74 -9.31 13.82 -11.67
C GLU A 74 -9.40 12.39 -11.12
N ILE A 75 -9.86 12.27 -9.88
CA ILE A 75 -10.45 11.05 -9.33
C ILE A 75 -11.90 11.35 -8.96
N ALA A 76 -12.83 10.79 -9.72
CA ALA A 76 -14.26 10.97 -9.50
C ALA A 76 -14.85 9.71 -8.86
N VAL A 77 -15.37 9.84 -7.64
CA VAL A 77 -16.08 8.76 -6.94
C VAL A 77 -17.55 8.79 -7.37
N GLN A 78 -18.03 7.70 -7.96
CA GLN A 78 -19.44 7.56 -8.36
C GLN A 78 -20.27 6.82 -7.31
N SER A 79 -19.66 5.90 -6.56
CA SER A 79 -20.27 5.18 -5.43
C SER A 79 -19.20 4.57 -4.54
N ASP A 80 -19.57 3.93 -3.44
CA ASP A 80 -18.63 3.24 -2.54
C ASP A 80 -17.75 2.20 -3.26
N THR A 81 -18.20 1.65 -4.40
CA THR A 81 -17.47 0.63 -5.15
C THR A 81 -17.04 1.08 -6.54
N GLU A 82 -17.39 2.29 -6.99
CA GLU A 82 -17.07 2.77 -8.34
C GLU A 82 -16.40 4.13 -8.30
N PHE A 83 -15.25 4.22 -8.96
CA PHE A 83 -14.57 5.49 -9.22
C PHE A 83 -13.89 5.45 -10.59
N THR A 84 -13.59 6.63 -11.13
CA THR A 84 -12.78 6.80 -12.33
C THR A 84 -11.55 7.62 -12.00
N ILE A 85 -10.45 7.33 -12.68
CA ILE A 85 -9.27 8.20 -12.71
C ILE A 85 -9.12 8.70 -14.14
N THR A 86 -8.86 9.99 -14.30
CA THR A 86 -8.57 10.62 -15.59
C THR A 86 -7.15 11.18 -15.57
N TRP A 87 -6.43 11.00 -16.67
CA TRP A 87 -5.07 11.45 -16.88
C TRP A 87 -4.99 12.47 -18.02
N SER A 88 -4.09 13.44 -17.89
CA SER A 88 -3.81 14.47 -18.91
C SER A 88 -3.08 13.93 -20.14
N GLU A 89 -2.43 12.78 -20.02
CA GLU A 89 -1.72 12.07 -21.08
C GLU A 89 -1.64 10.57 -20.80
N PHE A 90 -1.17 9.78 -21.78
CA PHE A 90 -1.00 8.35 -21.57
C PHE A 90 0.19 8.07 -20.64
N PHE A 91 -0.08 7.46 -19.49
CA PHE A 91 0.95 6.96 -18.59
C PHE A 91 0.96 5.42 -18.58
N ALA A 92 2.04 4.80 -19.08
CA ALA A 92 2.12 3.34 -19.18
C ALA A 92 2.03 2.61 -17.82
N GLY A 93 2.42 3.28 -16.73
CA GLY A 93 2.38 2.75 -15.37
C GLY A 93 1.06 2.99 -14.63
N TRP A 94 -0.01 3.41 -15.30
CA TRP A 94 -1.25 3.87 -14.66
C TRP A 94 -1.87 2.89 -13.64
N LYS A 95 -1.67 1.57 -13.81
CA LYS A 95 -2.13 0.56 -12.86
C LYS A 95 -1.44 0.63 -11.49
N ALA A 96 -0.28 1.28 -11.39
CA ALA A 96 0.51 1.43 -10.16
C ALA A 96 0.28 2.78 -9.45
N VAL A 97 -0.55 3.68 -9.98
CA VAL A 97 -0.74 5.03 -9.40
C VAL A 97 -1.51 4.99 -8.07
N LEU A 98 -2.24 3.92 -7.74
CA LEU A 98 -2.94 3.75 -6.44
C LEU A 98 -2.77 2.33 -5.92
N ASP A 99 -1.53 1.82 -5.93
CA ASP A 99 -1.19 0.55 -5.28
C ASP A 99 -1.13 0.68 -3.75
N GLU A 100 -0.87 1.88 -3.25
CA GLU A 100 -0.98 2.30 -1.86
C GLU A 100 -2.33 3.00 -1.58
N VAL A 101 -3.03 2.56 -0.52
CA VAL A 101 -4.33 3.11 -0.10
C VAL A 101 -4.37 3.17 1.42
N TYR A 102 -4.84 4.28 1.96
CA TYR A 102 -4.97 4.53 3.40
C TYR A 102 -6.43 4.54 3.86
N PRO A 103 -6.72 4.10 5.10
CA PRO A 103 -8.05 4.10 5.69
C PRO A 103 -8.50 5.52 6.05
N ALA A 104 -9.32 6.15 5.21
CA ALA A 104 -9.69 7.56 5.34
C ALA A 104 -10.35 7.88 6.69
N HIS A 105 -11.06 6.92 7.28
CA HIS A 105 -11.75 7.08 8.57
C HIS A 105 -10.81 7.25 9.78
N GLN A 106 -9.52 6.93 9.65
CA GLN A 106 -8.54 7.09 10.73
C GLN A 106 -7.81 8.45 10.70
N PHE A 107 -8.03 9.27 9.67
CA PHE A 107 -7.29 10.52 9.43
C PHE A 107 -8.24 11.72 9.25
N SER A 108 -7.67 12.93 9.27
CA SER A 108 -8.43 14.15 8.97
C SER A 108 -8.99 14.13 7.56
N ALA A 109 -10.18 14.69 7.35
CA ALA A 109 -10.74 14.86 6.01
C ALA A 109 -10.11 16.06 5.27
N ASP A 110 -9.38 16.92 5.97
CA ASP A 110 -8.60 18.01 5.36
C ASP A 110 -7.30 17.43 4.76
N PRO A 111 -7.04 17.58 3.45
CA PRO A 111 -5.87 16.96 2.81
C PRO A 111 -4.52 17.44 3.35
N ALA A 112 -4.43 18.69 3.83
CA ALA A 112 -3.19 19.23 4.38
C ALA A 112 -2.84 18.55 5.70
N GLU A 113 -3.83 18.47 6.60
CA GLU A 113 -3.68 17.80 7.88
C GLU A 113 -3.50 16.29 7.69
N ALA A 114 -4.25 15.66 6.79
CA ALA A 114 -4.13 14.24 6.47
C ALA A 114 -2.72 13.87 5.99
N ALA A 115 -2.15 14.65 5.07
CA ALA A 115 -0.80 14.45 4.56
C ALA A 115 0.26 14.48 5.68
N ALA A 116 0.15 15.45 6.59
CA ALA A 116 1.04 15.55 7.75
C ALA A 116 0.85 14.37 8.73
N GLN A 117 -0.41 14.02 9.02
CA GLN A 117 -0.75 12.90 9.89
C GLN A 117 -0.23 11.57 9.33
N LEU A 118 -0.33 11.33 8.01
CA LEU A 118 0.20 10.13 7.37
C LEU A 118 1.72 10.02 7.51
N ASN A 119 2.45 11.12 7.24
CA ASN A 119 3.91 11.14 7.44
C ASN A 119 4.33 10.76 8.86
N ASP A 120 3.58 11.22 9.87
CA ASP A 120 3.85 10.91 11.27
C ASP A 120 3.41 9.48 11.63
N ALA A 121 2.22 9.06 11.19
CA ALA A 121 1.63 7.77 11.49
C ALA A 121 2.48 6.60 10.99
N LEU A 122 3.07 6.74 9.79
CA LEU A 122 3.91 5.71 9.18
C LEU A 122 5.23 5.45 9.93
N ARG A 123 5.67 6.36 10.80
CA ARG A 123 6.90 6.17 11.58
C ARG A 123 6.77 5.10 12.67
N GLU A 124 5.56 4.89 13.17
CA GLU A 124 5.28 3.90 14.24
C GLU A 124 4.11 2.96 13.87
N TRP A 125 3.57 3.09 12.66
CA TRP A 125 2.40 2.36 12.17
C TRP A 125 1.13 2.58 13.02
N GLN A 126 0.97 3.80 13.54
CA GLN A 126 -0.10 4.20 14.45
C GLN A 126 -0.83 5.43 13.92
N ALA A 127 -2.14 5.35 13.79
CA ALA A 127 -3.00 6.46 13.38
C ALA A 127 -3.14 7.51 14.51
N PRO A 128 -3.61 8.74 14.19
CA PRO A 128 -3.78 9.82 15.17
C PRO A 128 -4.65 9.49 16.39
N ASP A 129 -5.58 8.53 16.25
CA ASP A 129 -6.45 8.07 17.33
C ASP A 129 -5.76 7.08 18.30
N GLY A 130 -4.48 6.74 18.04
CA GLY A 130 -3.67 5.80 18.82
C GLY A 130 -3.83 4.33 18.41
N ASN A 131 -4.73 4.01 17.48
CA ASN A 131 -4.89 2.66 16.95
C ASN A 131 -3.84 2.34 15.89
N VAL A 132 -3.61 1.06 15.65
CA VAL A 132 -2.80 0.60 14.51
C VAL A 132 -3.48 1.03 13.21
N ILE A 133 -2.70 1.47 12.22
CA ILE A 133 -3.23 1.79 10.89
C ILE A 133 -3.88 0.53 10.31
N ALA A 134 -5.15 0.63 9.94
CA ALA A 134 -5.94 -0.48 9.46
C ALA A 134 -5.39 -1.00 8.12
N SER A 135 -5.42 -2.33 7.96
CA SER A 135 -4.86 -3.02 6.80
C SER A 135 -5.97 -3.58 5.91
N ALA A 136 -5.84 -3.36 4.60
CA ALA A 136 -6.61 -4.03 3.56
C ALA A 136 -5.96 -5.34 3.09
N GLY A 137 -4.76 -5.64 3.59
CA GLY A 137 -3.91 -6.76 3.16
C GLY A 137 -4.08 -8.02 4.02
N PRO A 138 -3.29 -9.08 3.73
CA PRO A 138 -3.37 -10.36 4.43
C PRO A 138 -2.82 -10.35 5.87
N MET A 139 -2.07 -9.30 6.24
CA MET A 139 -1.42 -9.14 7.54
C MET A 139 -1.79 -7.78 8.15
N VAL A 140 -1.85 -7.72 9.47
CA VAL A 140 -2.00 -6.51 10.28
C VAL A 140 -0.73 -6.33 11.09
N PHE A 141 -0.26 -5.10 11.21
CA PHE A 141 0.86 -4.77 12.10
C PHE A 141 0.49 -5.08 13.56
N ASP A 142 1.43 -5.65 14.31
CA ASP A 142 1.25 -5.98 15.73
C ASP A 142 2.26 -5.23 16.61
N SER A 143 3.55 -5.37 16.34
CA SER A 143 4.59 -4.73 17.16
C SER A 143 5.89 -4.47 16.38
N TRP A 144 6.65 -3.48 16.85
CA TRP A 144 7.99 -3.19 16.34
C TRP A 144 8.98 -2.95 17.49
N GLU A 145 9.94 -3.86 17.60
CA GLU A 145 11.14 -3.67 18.41
C GLU A 145 12.26 -3.16 17.51
N LYS A 146 12.51 -1.85 17.57
CA LYS A 146 13.44 -1.17 16.65
C LYS A 146 14.83 -1.80 16.67
N GLY A 147 15.31 -2.18 15.47
CA GLY A 147 16.59 -2.85 15.27
C GLY A 147 16.61 -4.34 15.64
N VAL A 148 15.48 -4.89 16.13
CA VAL A 148 15.36 -6.31 16.51
C VAL A 148 14.38 -7.03 15.61
N GLN A 149 13.08 -6.66 15.64
CA GLN A 149 12.05 -7.38 14.90
C GLN A 149 10.79 -6.53 14.65
N ILE A 150 10.06 -6.86 13.58
CA ILE A 150 8.65 -6.48 13.37
C ILE A 150 7.80 -7.74 13.42
N SER A 151 6.68 -7.68 14.13
CA SER A 151 5.68 -8.74 14.16
C SER A 151 4.38 -8.27 13.50
N MET A 152 3.77 -9.17 12.75
CA MET A 152 2.47 -9.01 12.12
C MET A 152 1.61 -10.23 12.40
N VAL A 153 0.30 -10.02 12.51
CA VAL A 153 -0.70 -11.09 12.68
C VAL A 153 -1.60 -11.17 11.46
N ARG A 154 -2.13 -12.36 11.17
CA ARG A 154 -3.06 -12.56 10.05
C ARG A 154 -4.27 -11.64 10.18
N ASN A 155 -4.62 -10.99 9.07
CA ASN A 155 -5.86 -10.23 8.98
C ASN A 155 -7.03 -11.17 8.71
N GLU A 156 -7.80 -11.52 9.74
CA GLU A 156 -8.99 -12.39 9.63
C GLU A 156 -10.13 -11.75 8.81
N LYS A 157 -10.07 -10.43 8.57
CA LYS A 157 -11.01 -9.70 7.71
C LYS A 157 -10.49 -9.53 6.27
N TYR A 158 -9.35 -10.13 5.93
CA TYR A 158 -8.83 -10.02 4.56
C TYR A 158 -9.76 -10.69 3.55
N HIS A 159 -10.13 -9.94 2.51
CA HIS A 159 -11.04 -10.42 1.46
C HIS A 159 -10.35 -11.26 0.38
N GLY A 160 -9.11 -11.68 0.59
CA GLY A 160 -8.40 -12.52 -0.37
C GLY A 160 -7.88 -11.75 -1.59
N SER A 161 -6.95 -12.38 -2.31
CA SER A 161 -6.39 -11.82 -3.54
C SER A 161 -7.28 -12.12 -4.74
N ASN A 162 -7.47 -11.13 -5.60
CA ASN A 162 -8.12 -11.30 -6.90
C ASN A 162 -7.12 -11.31 -8.08
N SER A 163 -5.81 -11.21 -7.82
CA SER A 163 -4.79 -11.36 -8.87
C SER A 163 -4.90 -12.75 -9.48
N PRO A 164 -4.87 -12.94 -10.81
CA PRO A 164 -4.90 -14.26 -11.44
C PRO A 164 -3.73 -15.15 -10.99
N ASP A 165 -2.57 -14.57 -10.70
CA ASP A 165 -1.33 -15.27 -10.35
C ASP A 165 -1.31 -15.81 -8.91
N ALA A 166 -2.19 -15.31 -8.05
CA ALA A 166 -2.23 -15.75 -6.66
C ALA A 166 -2.78 -17.20 -6.56
N LYS A 167 -1.96 -18.14 -6.07
CA LYS A 167 -2.42 -19.51 -5.78
C LYS A 167 -3.40 -19.56 -4.61
N ASN A 168 -3.12 -18.77 -3.57
CA ASN A 168 -4.05 -18.59 -2.45
C ASN A 168 -4.92 -17.36 -2.72
N LYS A 169 -6.24 -17.57 -2.79
CA LYS A 169 -7.24 -16.51 -2.99
C LYS A 169 -7.95 -16.12 -1.69
N GLY A 170 -7.66 -16.77 -0.56
CA GLY A 170 -8.31 -16.53 0.73
C GLY A 170 -7.38 -15.88 1.75
N LEU A 171 -7.65 -16.16 3.02
CA LEU A 171 -6.80 -15.74 4.14
C LEU A 171 -5.39 -16.32 4.03
N ALA A 172 -4.42 -15.66 4.64
CA ALA A 172 -3.07 -16.20 4.73
C ALA A 172 -3.07 -17.55 5.47
N TYR A 173 -2.26 -18.50 5.00
CA TYR A 173 -2.14 -19.81 5.65
C TYR A 173 -1.39 -19.75 6.98
N VAL A 174 -0.57 -18.73 7.18
CA VAL A 174 0.17 -18.50 8.41
C VAL A 174 -0.65 -17.60 9.34
N ASP A 175 -0.51 -17.81 10.65
CA ASP A 175 -1.17 -17.00 11.68
C ASP A 175 -0.51 -15.62 11.87
N GLY A 176 0.72 -15.45 11.39
CA GLY A 176 1.46 -14.21 11.46
C GLY A 176 2.81 -14.31 10.75
N VAL A 177 3.49 -13.19 10.67
CA VAL A 177 4.84 -13.06 10.09
C VAL A 177 5.69 -12.26 11.07
N GLN A 178 6.84 -12.83 11.45
CA GLN A 178 7.87 -12.13 12.19
C GLN A 178 9.06 -11.88 11.27
N VAL A 179 9.47 -10.62 11.17
CA VAL A 179 10.64 -10.18 10.41
C VAL A 179 11.73 -9.82 11.40
N ASN A 180 12.76 -10.66 11.49
CA ASN A 180 13.91 -10.44 12.36
C ASN A 180 15.01 -9.70 11.61
N TYR A 181 15.58 -8.66 12.22
CA TYR A 181 16.70 -7.92 11.65
C TYR A 181 18.02 -8.57 12.05
N VAL A 182 18.63 -9.27 11.09
CA VAL A 182 19.94 -9.90 11.26
C VAL A 182 20.90 -9.31 10.24
N THR A 183 21.93 -8.60 10.69
CA THR A 183 22.86 -7.90 9.81
C THR A 183 23.94 -8.81 9.21
N ASP A 184 24.24 -9.92 9.87
CA ASP A 184 25.23 -10.89 9.43
C ASP A 184 24.60 -11.95 8.52
N THR A 185 25.16 -12.11 7.32
CA THR A 185 24.62 -13.05 6.31
C THR A 185 24.83 -14.51 6.71
N ASP A 186 25.95 -14.86 7.35
CA ASP A 186 26.22 -16.23 7.78
C ASP A 186 25.24 -16.63 8.89
N ALA A 187 24.92 -15.73 9.81
CA ALA A 187 23.88 -15.93 10.82
C ALA A 187 22.50 -16.16 10.19
N GLN A 188 22.11 -15.40 9.16
CA GLN A 188 20.85 -15.63 8.43
C GLN A 188 20.81 -17.05 7.82
N ILE A 189 21.89 -17.46 7.15
CA ILE A 189 21.97 -18.78 6.50
C ILE A 189 21.91 -19.90 7.54
N ASN A 190 22.63 -19.77 8.65
CA ASN A 190 22.59 -20.76 9.73
C ASN A 190 21.20 -20.87 10.35
N ALA A 191 20.48 -19.75 10.55
CA ALA A 191 19.11 -19.76 11.02
C ALA A 191 18.16 -20.49 10.05
N LEU A 192 18.35 -20.31 8.74
CA LEU A 192 17.60 -21.05 7.71
C LEU A 192 17.91 -22.55 7.76
N LEU A 193 19.18 -22.93 7.81
CA LEU A 193 19.62 -24.33 7.88
C LEU A 193 19.15 -25.04 9.15
N ALA A 194 19.09 -24.31 10.27
CA ALA A 194 18.59 -24.80 11.55
C ALA A 194 17.04 -24.88 11.61
N GLY A 195 16.34 -24.31 10.62
CA GLY A 195 14.88 -24.21 10.62
C GLY A 195 14.32 -23.14 11.57
N GLU A 196 15.16 -22.25 12.08
CA GLU A 196 14.78 -21.10 12.91
C GLU A 196 14.21 -19.96 12.04
N ALA A 197 14.66 -19.85 10.79
CA ALA A 197 14.11 -18.96 9.78
C ALA A 197 13.45 -19.76 8.65
N HIS A 198 12.29 -19.31 8.20
CA HIS A 198 11.60 -19.89 7.04
C HIS A 198 11.99 -19.22 5.71
N ILE A 199 12.36 -17.94 5.77
CA ILE A 199 12.75 -17.10 4.65
C ILE A 199 13.89 -16.20 5.13
N ILE A 200 14.90 -16.01 4.29
CA ILE A 200 15.95 -15.00 4.48
C ILE A 200 16.06 -14.14 3.21
N MET A 201 16.43 -12.88 3.39
CA MET A 201 16.62 -11.94 2.28
C MET A 201 18.10 -11.57 2.20
N THR A 202 18.85 -12.35 1.42
CA THR A 202 20.28 -12.12 1.18
C THR A 202 20.60 -12.20 -0.32
N GLN A 203 21.76 -11.71 -0.70
CA GLN A 203 22.29 -11.90 -2.05
C GLN A 203 22.54 -13.39 -2.33
N PRO A 204 22.59 -13.85 -3.59
CA PRO A 204 22.94 -15.24 -3.89
C PRO A 204 24.27 -15.64 -3.23
N GLN A 205 24.26 -16.75 -2.48
CA GLN A 205 25.43 -17.30 -1.78
C GLN A 205 25.74 -18.72 -2.23
N LEU A 206 27.02 -19.09 -2.31
CA LEU A 206 27.46 -20.46 -2.63
C LEU A 206 26.94 -21.49 -1.60
N ALA A 207 26.73 -21.07 -0.35
CA ALA A 207 26.22 -21.93 0.72
C ALA A 207 24.84 -22.55 0.39
N PHE A 208 24.05 -21.94 -0.50
CA PHE A 208 22.74 -22.49 -0.90
C PHE A 208 22.82 -23.77 -1.72
N GLU A 209 23.98 -24.12 -2.30
CA GLU A 209 24.15 -25.42 -2.96
C GLU A 209 23.86 -26.60 -2.02
N GLN A 210 24.05 -26.41 -0.71
CA GLN A 210 23.81 -27.44 0.31
C GLN A 210 22.32 -27.70 0.56
N LEU A 211 21.44 -26.75 0.24
CA LEU A 211 19.98 -26.87 0.37
C LEU A 211 19.31 -27.55 -0.84
N ALA A 212 20.05 -27.73 -1.94
CA ALA A 212 19.52 -28.29 -3.19
C ALA A 212 19.60 -29.82 -3.28
N GLN A 213 20.09 -30.49 -2.22
CA GLN A 213 20.22 -31.95 -2.11
C GLN A 213 19.02 -32.54 -1.35
#